data_AF-A0A956KA22-F1
#
_entry.id   AF-A0A956KA22-F1
#
_cell.length_a   1.000
_cell.length_b   1.000
_cell.length_c   1.000
_cell.angle_alpha   90.00
_cell.angle_beta   90.00
_cell.angle_gamma   90.00
#
_symmetry.space_group_name_H-M   'P 1'
#
loop_
_entity.id
_entity.type
_entity.pdbx_description
1 polymer ?
#
loop_
_entity_poly.entity_id
_entity_poly.type
_entity_poly.pdbx_seq_one_letter_code
_entity_poly.pdbx_strand_id
1 'polypeptide(L)'
;MIRGARPERLRELLLALEELDAGPVRASERAEDLRECDEGQLILLALREADLDWLNFNRPLFVQRRLRAVLWVEDELADRLKFLAPDLHDWISHFVKCPPGVPEHARAGLSMGLRWWPGLAWRGGDFAATWVASQEGASPPVRSAKIDYGDLVALLEDSSDVPVRAWTDVDTLHALTRLRWALAESGYSGRNVLLDPGISTPGWFPVDGHCTTLVEAARRLREAGVPDPVRACAWVNLEPEAIETLARWGKQP
;
A
#
# COMPACT_ATOMS: atom_id res chain seq x y z
N MET A 1 -21.24 0.90 -1.45
CA MET A 1 -20.16 1.62 -0.74
C MET A 1 -19.25 0.62 -0.07
N ILE A 2 -17.94 0.72 -0.35
CA ILE A 2 -16.89 0.04 0.40
C ILE A 2 -16.53 0.90 1.61
N ARG A 3 -16.64 0.33 2.82
CA ARG A 3 -16.24 0.95 4.08
C ARG A 3 -14.86 0.45 4.50
N GLY A 4 -14.06 1.33 5.10
CA GLY A 4 -12.69 1.02 5.49
C GLY A 4 -11.83 0.71 4.29
N ALA A 5 -11.96 1.55 3.25
CA ALA A 5 -11.16 1.49 2.04
C ALA A 5 -9.67 1.33 2.39
N ARG A 6 -9.06 0.30 1.80
CA ARG A 6 -7.69 -0.12 2.06
C ARG A 6 -6.87 -0.03 0.78
N PRO A 7 -5.89 0.89 0.67
CA PRO A 7 -5.05 1.07 -0.51
C PRO A 7 -4.58 -0.24 -1.16
N GLU A 8 -4.15 -1.20 -0.34
CA GLU A 8 -3.66 -2.52 -0.72
C GLU A 8 -4.69 -3.40 -1.47
N ARG A 9 -5.98 -3.07 -1.41
CA ARG A 9 -7.07 -3.79 -2.11
C ARG A 9 -7.59 -3.07 -3.35
N LEU A 10 -7.08 -1.88 -3.67
CA LEU A 10 -7.58 -1.08 -4.77
C LEU A 10 -7.48 -1.79 -6.12
N ARG A 11 -6.30 -2.37 -6.41
CA ARG A 11 -6.05 -3.06 -7.69
C ARG A 11 -7.00 -4.24 -7.88
N GLU A 12 -7.13 -5.08 -6.87
CA GLU A 12 -8.03 -6.24 -6.88
C GLU A 12 -9.48 -5.81 -7.09
N LEU A 13 -9.92 -4.75 -6.41
CA LEU A 13 -11.26 -4.21 -6.62
C LEU A 13 -11.44 -3.73 -8.06
N LEU A 14 -10.51 -2.95 -8.61
CA LEU A 14 -10.64 -2.42 -9.96
C LEU A 14 -10.72 -3.56 -11.00
N LEU A 15 -9.85 -4.56 -10.88
CA LEU A 15 -9.88 -5.75 -11.73
C LEU A 15 -11.21 -6.51 -11.63
N ALA A 16 -11.72 -6.69 -10.41
CA ALA A 16 -13.01 -7.36 -10.21
C ALA A 16 -14.18 -6.56 -10.81
N LEU A 17 -14.15 -5.23 -10.72
CA LEU A 17 -15.18 -4.38 -11.34
C LEU A 17 -15.10 -4.42 -12.87
N GLU A 18 -13.91 -4.46 -13.44
CA GLU A 18 -13.68 -4.59 -14.88
C GLU A 18 -14.09 -5.97 -15.41
N GLU A 19 -13.97 -7.03 -14.61
CA GLU A 19 -14.47 -8.37 -14.98
C GLU A 19 -16.01 -8.44 -14.94
N LEU A 20 -16.63 -7.74 -13.98
CA LEU A 20 -18.09 -7.75 -13.79
C LEU A 20 -18.84 -6.90 -14.81
N ASP A 21 -18.21 -5.88 -15.39
CA ASP A 21 -18.85 -4.97 -16.34
C ASP A 21 -18.29 -5.16 -17.75
N ALA A 22 -19.17 -5.25 -18.75
CA ALA A 22 -18.76 -5.43 -20.14
C ALA A 22 -18.10 -4.17 -20.75
N GLY A 23 -18.06 -3.06 -20.02
CA GLY A 23 -17.51 -1.77 -20.44
C GLY A 23 -16.40 -1.25 -19.50
N PRO A 24 -15.66 -0.21 -19.90
CA PRO A 24 -14.57 0.33 -19.10
C PRO A 24 -15.10 0.98 -17.82
N VAL A 25 -14.64 0.47 -16.68
CA VAL A 25 -14.86 1.10 -15.38
C VAL A 25 -14.18 2.47 -15.38
N ARG A 26 -14.93 3.52 -15.04
CA ARG A 26 -14.36 4.85 -14.80
C ARG A 26 -13.90 4.92 -13.35
N ALA A 27 -12.62 5.14 -13.13
CA ALA A 27 -12.09 5.37 -11.80
C ALA A 27 -11.76 6.85 -11.63
N SER A 28 -12.18 7.48 -10.52
CA SER A 28 -11.92 8.90 -10.26
C SER A 28 -11.83 9.18 -8.77
N GLU A 29 -11.04 10.19 -8.42
CA GLU A 29 -10.91 10.79 -7.11
C GLU A 29 -11.65 12.12 -6.96
N ARG A 30 -12.47 12.50 -7.96
CA ARG A 30 -13.28 13.74 -7.94
C ARG A 30 -14.71 13.46 -8.37
N ALA A 31 -15.67 13.97 -7.59
CA ALA A 31 -17.06 13.84 -7.98
C ALA A 31 -17.42 14.63 -9.25
N GLU A 32 -16.69 15.71 -9.57
CA GLU A 32 -17.01 16.48 -10.79
C GLU A 32 -16.79 15.71 -12.08
N ASP A 33 -15.86 14.75 -12.08
CA ASP A 33 -15.53 13.91 -13.24
C ASP A 33 -16.72 13.03 -13.67
N LEU A 34 -17.73 12.87 -12.80
CA LEU A 34 -18.96 12.14 -13.10
C LEU A 34 -19.72 12.77 -14.28
N ARG A 35 -19.54 14.08 -14.54
CA ARG A 35 -20.18 14.78 -15.68
C ARG A 35 -19.72 14.27 -17.04
N GLU A 36 -18.52 13.69 -17.08
CA GLU A 36 -17.88 13.17 -18.29
C GLU A 36 -18.17 11.68 -18.51
N CYS A 37 -18.87 11.02 -17.57
CA CYS A 37 -19.15 9.58 -17.66
C CYS A 37 -20.25 9.26 -18.66
N ASP A 38 -20.10 8.17 -19.39
CA ASP A 38 -21.09 7.70 -20.35
C ASP A 38 -22.37 7.17 -19.67
N GLU A 39 -23.48 7.09 -20.42
CA GLU A 39 -24.72 6.51 -19.90
C GLU A 39 -24.51 5.04 -19.51
N GLY A 40 -24.97 4.65 -18.32
CA GLY A 40 -24.88 3.27 -17.81
C GLY A 40 -23.51 2.90 -17.24
N GLN A 41 -22.51 3.79 -17.32
CA GLN A 41 -21.14 3.47 -16.94
C GLN A 41 -21.01 3.10 -15.46
N LEU A 42 -20.17 2.09 -15.18
CA LEU A 42 -19.74 1.73 -13.82
C LEU A 42 -18.57 2.61 -13.38
N ILE A 43 -18.69 3.16 -12.17
CA ILE A 43 -17.76 4.15 -11.64
C ILE A 43 -17.22 3.67 -10.30
N LEU A 44 -15.90 3.70 -10.15
CA LEU A 44 -15.21 3.63 -8.86
C LEU A 44 -14.82 5.04 -8.43
N LEU A 45 -15.49 5.57 -7.41
CA LEU A 45 -15.24 6.92 -6.89
C LEU A 45 -14.55 6.86 -5.54
N ALA A 46 -13.30 7.33 -5.46
CA ALA A 46 -12.61 7.56 -4.20
C ALA A 46 -13.21 8.79 -3.52
N LEU A 47 -14.03 8.55 -2.49
CA LEU A 47 -14.85 9.59 -1.89
C LEU A 47 -14.02 10.46 -0.95
N ARG A 48 -14.10 11.77 -1.13
CA ARG A 48 -13.51 12.76 -0.22
C ARG A 48 -14.61 13.54 0.48
N GLU A 49 -14.30 14.05 1.68
CA GLU A 49 -15.25 14.91 2.41
C GLU A 49 -15.67 16.13 1.57
N ALA A 50 -14.74 16.70 0.80
CA ALA A 50 -14.98 17.84 -0.08
C ALA A 50 -15.97 17.56 -1.23
N ASP A 51 -16.20 16.30 -1.58
CA ASP A 51 -17.11 15.92 -2.67
C ASP A 51 -18.57 15.75 -2.20
N LEU A 52 -18.81 15.69 -0.89
CA LEU A 52 -20.10 15.28 -0.32
C LEU A 52 -21.25 16.23 -0.68
N ASP A 53 -21.03 17.54 -0.55
CA ASP A 53 -22.04 18.54 -0.92
C ASP A 53 -22.38 18.43 -2.39
N TRP A 54 -21.35 18.36 -3.24
CA TRP A 54 -21.53 18.23 -4.68
C TRP A 54 -22.34 16.99 -5.02
N LEU A 55 -22.02 15.84 -4.43
CA LEU A 55 -22.72 14.58 -4.66
C LEU A 55 -24.19 14.65 -4.21
N ASN A 56 -24.47 15.26 -3.07
CA ASN A 56 -25.84 15.48 -2.59
C ASN A 56 -26.66 16.32 -3.57
N PHE A 57 -26.10 17.42 -4.06
CA PHE A 57 -26.77 18.31 -5.02
C PHE A 57 -26.94 17.67 -6.40
N ASN A 58 -25.95 16.91 -6.85
CA ASN A 58 -25.90 16.36 -8.21
C ASN A 58 -26.37 14.90 -8.29
N ARG A 59 -27.07 14.38 -7.28
CA ARG A 59 -27.75 13.06 -7.32
C ARG A 59 -28.54 12.81 -8.62
N PRO A 60 -29.28 13.79 -9.19
CA PRO A 60 -29.98 13.57 -10.45
C PRO A 60 -29.09 13.08 -11.59
N LEU A 61 -27.78 13.39 -11.57
CA LEU A 61 -26.83 12.93 -12.57
C LEU A 61 -26.75 11.39 -12.64
N PHE A 62 -26.73 10.70 -11.50
CA PHE A 62 -26.70 9.23 -11.48
C PHE A 62 -27.96 8.63 -12.09
N VAL A 63 -29.12 9.24 -11.89
CA VAL A 63 -30.39 8.75 -12.46
C VAL A 63 -30.48 9.06 -13.95
N GLN A 64 -30.19 10.30 -14.34
CA GLN A 64 -30.27 10.76 -15.73
C GLN A 64 -29.32 9.99 -16.65
N ARG A 65 -28.10 9.72 -16.18
CA ARG A 65 -27.11 8.94 -16.92
C ARG A 65 -27.09 7.46 -16.53
N ARG A 66 -28.02 6.99 -15.68
CA ARG A 66 -28.08 5.60 -15.19
C ARG A 66 -26.73 5.08 -14.67
N LEU A 67 -25.96 5.94 -14.01
CA LEU A 67 -24.63 5.61 -13.52
C LEU A 67 -24.72 4.56 -12.42
N ARG A 68 -23.81 3.60 -12.44
CA ARG A 68 -23.62 2.62 -11.37
C ARG A 68 -22.35 3.02 -10.61
N ALA A 69 -22.40 3.10 -9.30
CA ALA A 69 -21.30 3.65 -8.52
C ALA A 69 -20.87 2.76 -7.36
N VAL A 70 -19.56 2.55 -7.26
CA VAL A 70 -18.86 1.99 -6.12
C VAL A 70 -18.13 3.13 -5.44
N LEU A 71 -18.65 3.56 -4.30
CA LEU A 71 -17.98 4.54 -3.45
C LEU A 71 -16.90 3.83 -2.63
N TRP A 72 -15.65 4.28 -2.76
CA TRP A 72 -14.48 3.81 -2.03
C TRP A 72 -14.17 4.80 -0.91
N VAL A 73 -14.45 4.41 0.33
CA VAL A 73 -14.53 5.35 1.47
C VAL A 73 -13.69 4.84 2.65
N GLU A 74 -12.78 5.69 3.13
CA GLU A 74 -11.99 5.44 4.35
C GLU A 74 -12.90 5.42 5.59
N ASP A 75 -12.45 4.78 6.67
CA ASP A 75 -13.29 4.51 7.85
C ASP A 75 -13.80 5.81 8.50
N GLU A 76 -12.94 6.82 8.65
CA GLU A 76 -13.28 8.10 9.27
C GLU A 76 -14.41 8.82 8.54
N LEU A 77 -14.39 8.80 7.20
CA LEU A 77 -15.42 9.43 6.37
C LEU A 77 -16.69 8.60 6.32
N ALA A 78 -16.57 7.27 6.24
CA ALA A 78 -17.70 6.35 6.21
C ALA A 78 -18.60 6.49 7.45
N ASP A 79 -18.00 6.70 8.63
CA ASP A 79 -18.74 6.84 9.90
C ASP A 79 -19.49 8.17 10.01
N ARG A 80 -18.96 9.23 9.39
CA ARG A 80 -19.54 10.58 9.39
C ARG A 80 -20.51 10.81 8.22
N LEU A 81 -20.51 9.94 7.22
CA LEU A 81 -21.25 10.14 5.97
C LEU A 81 -22.74 10.42 6.19
N LYS A 82 -23.41 9.68 7.07
CA LYS A 82 -24.85 9.88 7.36
C LYS A 82 -25.19 11.26 7.89
N PHE A 83 -24.24 11.94 8.53
CA PHE A 83 -24.43 13.27 9.10
C PHE A 83 -24.04 14.38 8.12
N LEU A 84 -22.98 14.14 7.33
CA LEU A 84 -22.47 15.12 6.37
C LEU A 84 -23.27 15.11 5.06
N ALA A 85 -23.73 13.94 4.64
CA ALA A 85 -24.49 13.76 3.41
C ALA A 85 -25.62 12.73 3.58
N PRO A 86 -26.67 13.05 4.38
CA PRO A 86 -27.76 12.11 4.68
C PRO A 86 -28.47 11.63 3.42
N ASP A 87 -28.67 12.53 2.48
CA ASP A 87 -29.32 12.29 1.19
C ASP A 87 -28.56 11.31 0.28
N LEU A 88 -27.23 11.43 0.23
CA LEU A 88 -26.35 10.48 -0.46
C LEU A 88 -26.32 9.14 0.30
N HIS A 89 -26.25 9.18 1.63
CA HIS A 89 -26.24 7.99 2.47
C HIS A 89 -27.49 7.12 2.24
N ASP A 90 -28.67 7.74 2.20
CA ASP A 90 -29.94 7.04 1.97
C ASP A 90 -30.06 6.44 0.56
N TRP A 91 -29.27 6.94 -0.39
CA TRP A 91 -29.16 6.40 -1.75
C TRP A 91 -28.22 5.20 -1.88
N ILE A 92 -27.43 4.90 -0.84
CA ILE A 92 -26.50 3.77 -0.89
C ILE A 92 -27.25 2.47 -0.65
N SER A 93 -27.35 1.64 -1.69
CA SER A 93 -28.05 0.35 -1.61
C SER A 93 -27.32 -0.70 -0.76
N HIS A 94 -25.98 -0.68 -0.75
CA HIS A 94 -25.16 -1.70 -0.10
C HIS A 94 -23.92 -1.15 0.58
N PHE A 95 -23.61 -1.71 1.74
CA PHE A 95 -22.40 -1.43 2.51
C PHE A 95 -21.57 -2.71 2.60
N VAL A 96 -20.33 -2.65 2.13
CA VAL A 96 -19.40 -3.79 2.14
C VAL A 96 -18.16 -3.35 2.91
N LYS A 97 -17.73 -4.13 3.90
CA LYS A 97 -16.47 -3.88 4.61
C LYS A 97 -15.31 -4.34 3.72
N CYS A 98 -14.30 -3.50 3.53
CA CYS A 98 -13.10 -3.89 2.81
C CYS A 98 -12.36 -5.01 3.58
N PRO A 99 -12.03 -6.14 2.94
CA PRO A 99 -11.26 -7.18 3.60
C PRO A 99 -9.84 -6.69 3.92
N PRO A 100 -9.21 -7.17 5.02
CA PRO A 100 -7.82 -6.85 5.31
C PRO A 100 -6.91 -7.39 4.20
N GLY A 101 -5.75 -6.78 3.98
CA GLY A 101 -4.76 -7.24 3.02
C GLY A 101 -3.37 -6.71 3.28
N VAL A 102 -2.43 -7.11 2.44
CA VAL A 102 -1.07 -6.58 2.41
C VAL A 102 -0.78 -6.04 1.02
N PRO A 103 0.07 -5.02 0.87
CA PRO A 103 0.43 -4.53 -0.45
C PRO A 103 1.14 -5.60 -1.28
N GLU A 104 0.72 -5.76 -2.53
CA GLU A 104 1.29 -6.77 -3.43
C GLU A 104 2.78 -6.50 -3.71
N HIS A 105 3.17 -5.22 -3.89
CA HIS A 105 4.57 -4.84 -4.11
C HIS A 105 5.44 -5.21 -2.91
N ALA A 106 4.95 -4.98 -1.69
CA ALA A 106 5.65 -5.33 -0.46
C ALA A 106 5.83 -6.85 -0.32
N ARG A 107 4.77 -7.62 -0.61
CA ARG A 107 4.83 -9.10 -0.63
C ARG A 107 5.82 -9.62 -1.67
N ALA A 108 5.76 -9.09 -2.90
CA ALA A 108 6.67 -9.49 -3.97
C ALA A 108 8.13 -9.10 -3.67
N GLY A 109 8.34 -7.89 -3.15
CA GLY A 109 9.64 -7.38 -2.72
C GLY A 109 10.25 -8.21 -1.60
N LEU A 110 9.45 -8.62 -0.61
CA LEU A 110 9.88 -9.52 0.46
C LEU A 110 10.40 -10.85 -0.09
N SER A 111 9.60 -11.55 -0.90
CA SER A 111 10.00 -12.83 -1.48
C SER A 111 11.21 -12.70 -2.41
N MET A 112 11.28 -11.64 -3.22
CA MET A 112 12.43 -11.39 -4.09
C MET A 112 13.71 -11.09 -3.29
N GLY A 113 13.61 -10.25 -2.26
CA GLY A 113 14.73 -9.87 -1.43
C GLY A 113 15.31 -11.06 -0.68
N LEU A 114 14.48 -11.88 -0.04
CA LEU A 114 14.94 -13.08 0.68
C LEU A 114 15.58 -14.12 -0.25
N ARG A 115 15.06 -14.27 -1.48
CA ARG A 115 15.58 -15.22 -2.45
C ARG A 115 16.97 -14.83 -2.96
N TRP A 116 17.17 -13.56 -3.30
CA TRP A 116 18.35 -13.13 -4.06
C TRP A 116 19.38 -12.34 -3.26
N TRP A 117 19.02 -11.84 -2.08
CA TRP A 117 19.89 -10.97 -1.29
C TRP A 117 20.19 -11.58 0.09
N PRO A 118 21.41 -11.38 0.62
CA PRO A 118 21.75 -11.82 1.97
C PRO A 118 21.05 -10.98 3.06
N GLY A 119 20.63 -9.76 2.71
CA GLY A 119 19.98 -8.82 3.62
C GLY A 119 18.85 -8.04 2.95
N LEU A 120 17.79 -7.78 3.71
CA LEU A 120 16.62 -7.00 3.33
C LEU A 120 16.39 -5.88 4.34
N ALA A 121 16.08 -4.67 3.88
CA ALA A 121 15.70 -3.55 4.73
C ALA A 121 14.21 -3.25 4.51
N TRP A 122 13.39 -3.63 5.48
CA TRP A 122 11.95 -3.46 5.48
C TRP A 122 11.58 -2.12 6.12
N ARG A 123 10.67 -1.36 5.50
CA ARG A 123 10.21 -0.05 5.97
C ARG A 123 8.69 -0.01 6.08
N GLY A 124 8.22 0.21 7.30
CA GLY A 124 6.87 0.19 7.84
C GLY A 124 5.84 -0.70 7.14
N GLY A 125 4.58 -0.32 7.17
CA GLY A 125 3.47 -1.27 6.98
C GLY A 125 3.50 -2.42 8.01
N ASP A 126 2.77 -3.49 7.72
CA ASP A 126 2.70 -4.67 8.60
C ASP A 126 3.61 -5.79 8.06
N PHE A 127 4.85 -5.83 8.58
CA PHE A 127 5.83 -6.87 8.24
C PHE A 127 5.31 -8.28 8.55
N ALA A 128 4.68 -8.47 9.71
CA ALA A 128 4.25 -9.78 10.16
C ALA A 128 3.13 -10.32 9.27
N ALA A 129 2.13 -9.49 8.96
CA ALA A 129 1.08 -9.85 8.02
C ALA A 129 1.65 -10.12 6.62
N THR A 130 2.60 -9.31 6.16
CA THR A 130 3.22 -9.49 4.83
C THR A 130 4.04 -10.78 4.77
N TRP A 131 4.76 -11.13 5.83
CA TRP A 131 5.49 -12.38 5.96
C TRP A 131 4.57 -13.61 5.87
N VAL A 132 3.45 -13.57 6.60
CA VAL A 132 2.45 -14.64 6.53
C VAL A 132 1.86 -14.74 5.12
N ALA A 133 1.55 -13.60 4.50
CA ALA A 133 0.99 -13.55 3.15
C ALA A 133 1.99 -13.99 2.06
N SER A 134 3.30 -13.83 2.27
CA SER A 134 4.34 -14.30 1.34
C SER A 134 4.64 -15.79 1.46
N GLN A 135 4.04 -16.50 2.43
CA GLN A 135 4.23 -17.94 2.66
C GLN A 135 5.70 -18.32 2.96
N GLU A 136 6.46 -17.41 3.57
CA GLU A 136 7.89 -17.61 3.90
C GLU A 136 8.08 -18.47 5.17
N GLY A 137 7.08 -19.28 5.52
CA GLY A 137 7.06 -20.12 6.72
C GLY A 137 6.80 -19.33 8.01
N ALA A 138 7.36 -19.82 9.12
CA ALA A 138 7.23 -19.16 10.42
C ALA A 138 7.93 -17.79 10.41
N SER A 139 7.31 -16.79 11.05
CA SER A 139 7.92 -15.45 11.16
C SER A 139 9.30 -15.53 11.84
N PRO A 140 10.29 -14.78 11.33
CA PRO A 140 11.62 -14.82 11.89
C PRO A 140 11.61 -14.25 13.31
N PRO A 141 12.47 -14.76 14.21
CA PRO A 141 12.62 -14.17 15.53
C PRO A 141 13.13 -12.73 15.39
N VAL A 142 12.40 -11.81 15.99
CA VAL A 142 12.78 -10.40 16.08
C VAL A 142 13.71 -10.19 17.27
N ARG A 143 14.83 -9.51 17.03
CA ARG A 143 15.86 -9.19 18.03
C ARG A 143 16.31 -7.75 17.87
N SER A 144 16.66 -7.11 18.99
CA SER A 144 17.23 -5.77 18.96
C SER A 144 18.71 -5.85 18.61
N ALA A 145 19.16 -5.00 17.68
CA ALA A 145 20.59 -4.84 17.41
C ALA A 145 21.31 -4.04 18.50
N LYS A 146 20.61 -3.46 19.49
CA LYS A 146 21.20 -2.63 20.57
C LYS A 146 21.92 -3.42 21.67
N ILE A 147 21.86 -4.75 21.67
CA ILE A 147 22.58 -5.60 22.63
C ILE A 147 24.11 -5.45 22.52
N ASP A 148 24.83 -5.95 23.53
CA ASP A 148 26.28 -5.92 23.55
C ASP A 148 26.89 -6.74 22.41
N TYR A 149 28.07 -6.34 21.93
CA TYR A 149 28.68 -6.96 20.74
C TYR A 149 28.96 -8.46 20.93
N GLY A 150 29.49 -8.85 22.09
CA GLY A 150 29.75 -10.26 22.41
C GLY A 150 28.47 -11.09 22.40
N ASP A 151 27.39 -10.55 22.95
CA ASP A 151 26.08 -11.21 22.93
C ASP A 151 25.52 -11.30 21.52
N LEU A 152 25.77 -10.30 20.67
CA LEU A 152 25.36 -10.33 19.27
C LEU A 152 26.07 -11.43 18.48
N VAL A 153 27.39 -11.59 18.67
CA VAL A 153 28.17 -12.67 18.05
C VAL A 153 27.71 -14.02 18.58
N ALA A 154 27.63 -14.20 19.90
CA ALA A 154 27.19 -15.45 20.52
C ALA A 154 25.78 -15.86 20.07
N LEU A 155 24.85 -14.90 19.97
CA LEU A 155 23.51 -15.12 19.45
C LEU A 155 23.54 -15.63 18.00
N LEU A 156 24.46 -15.13 17.18
CA LEU A 156 24.57 -15.54 15.78
C LEU A 156 25.24 -16.92 15.62
N GLU A 157 26.16 -17.28 16.51
CA GLU A 157 26.82 -18.60 16.55
C GLU A 157 25.87 -19.71 17.01
N ASP A 158 25.07 -19.46 18.05
CA ASP A 158 24.21 -20.46 18.71
C ASP A 158 22.98 -20.88 17.87
N SER A 159 22.74 -20.26 16.71
CA SER A 159 21.53 -20.53 15.92
C SER A 159 21.80 -20.68 14.44
N SER A 160 22.72 -21.58 14.09
CA SER A 160 22.96 -21.98 12.71
C SER A 160 21.71 -22.57 12.02
N ASP A 161 20.69 -22.98 12.79
CA ASP A 161 19.44 -23.55 12.32
C ASP A 161 18.35 -22.51 11.99
N VAL A 162 18.53 -21.25 12.36
CA VAL A 162 17.58 -20.17 12.06
C VAL A 162 17.88 -19.59 10.67
N PRO A 163 17.05 -19.84 9.64
CA PRO A 163 17.37 -19.45 8.27
C PRO A 163 17.24 -17.95 8.03
N VAL A 164 16.41 -17.25 8.82
CA VAL A 164 16.16 -15.82 8.70
C VAL A 164 16.08 -15.16 10.08
N ARG A 165 16.75 -14.03 10.26
CA ARG A 165 16.68 -13.21 11.47
C ARG A 165 16.19 -11.81 11.16
N ALA A 166 15.36 -11.25 12.04
CA ALA A 166 14.88 -9.88 11.94
C ALA A 166 15.48 -9.01 13.06
N TRP A 167 15.95 -7.82 12.68
CA TRP A 167 16.70 -6.91 13.54
C TRP A 167 15.99 -5.57 13.64
N THR A 168 15.72 -5.11 14.86
CA THR A 168 15.25 -3.74 15.15
C THR A 168 16.41 -2.87 15.62
N ASP A 169 16.15 -1.57 15.82
CA ASP A 169 17.07 -0.63 16.47
C ASP A 169 18.37 -0.35 15.71
N VAL A 170 18.32 -0.45 14.38
CA VAL A 170 19.45 -0.11 13.48
C VAL A 170 19.29 1.34 13.01
N ASP A 171 19.38 2.26 13.97
CA ASP A 171 19.07 3.69 13.79
C ASP A 171 20.31 4.55 13.51
N THR A 172 21.50 3.95 13.55
CA THR A 172 22.76 4.66 13.38
C THR A 172 23.74 3.85 12.55
N LEU A 173 24.68 4.55 11.89
CA LEU A 173 25.74 3.88 11.13
C LEU A 173 26.60 2.98 12.03
N HIS A 174 26.79 3.36 13.30
CA HIS A 174 27.51 2.54 14.27
C HIS A 174 26.78 1.22 14.54
N ALA A 175 25.47 1.24 14.78
CA ALA A 175 24.67 0.03 14.99
C ALA A 175 24.68 -0.89 13.76
N LEU A 176 24.54 -0.32 12.55
CA LEU A 176 24.60 -1.08 11.30
C LEU A 176 25.97 -1.73 11.08
N THR A 177 27.06 -0.96 11.27
CA THR A 177 28.43 -1.48 11.14
C THR A 177 28.70 -2.58 12.16
N ARG A 178 28.27 -2.40 13.41
CA ARG A 178 28.41 -3.39 14.47
C ARG A 178 27.70 -4.71 14.12
N LEU A 179 26.46 -4.62 13.62
CA LEU A 179 25.72 -5.80 13.18
C LEU A 179 26.42 -6.50 12.00
N ARG A 180 26.94 -5.76 11.03
CA ARG A 180 27.71 -6.33 9.90
C ARG A 180 28.94 -7.08 10.36
N TRP A 181 29.69 -6.52 11.30
CA TRP A 181 30.87 -7.17 11.85
C TRP A 181 30.51 -8.44 12.62
N ALA A 182 29.46 -8.39 13.45
CA ALA A 182 29.01 -9.59 14.16
C ALA A 182 28.57 -10.70 13.21
N LEU A 183 27.84 -10.38 12.13
CA LEU A 183 27.45 -11.34 11.08
C LEU A 183 28.65 -11.97 10.38
N ALA A 184 29.68 -11.17 10.11
CA ALA A 184 30.90 -11.65 9.47
C ALA A 184 31.75 -12.50 10.41
N GLU A 185 31.91 -12.07 11.67
CA GLU A 185 32.69 -12.75 12.71
C GLU A 185 32.08 -14.11 13.08
N SER A 186 30.76 -14.17 13.25
CA SER A 186 30.04 -15.41 13.58
C SER A 186 29.94 -16.38 12.39
N GLY A 187 30.31 -15.96 11.18
CA GLY A 187 30.14 -16.74 9.95
C GLY A 187 28.67 -17.06 9.61
N TYR A 188 27.71 -16.26 10.10
CA TYR A 188 26.29 -16.54 9.89
C TYR A 188 25.90 -16.41 8.41
N SER A 189 25.39 -17.50 7.83
CA SER A 189 25.06 -17.59 6.40
C SER A 189 23.57 -17.44 6.08
N GLY A 190 22.72 -17.29 7.10
CA GLY A 190 21.29 -17.06 6.93
C GLY A 190 20.96 -15.66 6.43
N ARG A 191 19.66 -15.42 6.21
CA ARG A 191 19.14 -14.14 5.74
C ARG A 191 18.89 -13.18 6.89
N ASN A 192 19.07 -11.89 6.62
CA ASN A 192 18.88 -10.85 7.64
C ASN A 192 17.89 -9.81 7.17
N VAL A 193 16.88 -9.53 7.99
CA VAL A 193 15.91 -8.46 7.77
C VAL A 193 16.20 -7.35 8.77
N LEU A 194 16.35 -6.11 8.30
CA LEU A 194 16.34 -4.92 9.14
C LEU A 194 14.92 -4.37 9.13
N LEU A 195 14.30 -4.29 10.30
CA LEU A 195 12.96 -3.73 10.48
C LEU A 195 13.08 -2.26 10.82
N ASP A 196 12.49 -1.40 9.99
CA ASP A 196 12.42 0.04 10.17
C ASP A 196 13.78 0.70 10.50
N PRO A 197 14.84 0.44 9.71
CA PRO A 197 16.13 1.06 9.99
C PRO A 197 16.02 2.60 9.87
N GLY A 198 16.42 3.32 10.92
CA GLY A 198 16.42 4.78 10.94
C GLY A 198 17.44 5.45 10.00
N ILE A 199 18.21 4.67 9.24
CA ILE A 199 19.25 5.13 8.32
C ILE A 199 19.20 4.43 6.97
N SER A 200 19.93 4.98 6.00
CA SER A 200 20.23 4.27 4.75
C SER A 200 21.09 3.03 5.03
N THR A 201 20.77 1.92 4.37
CA THR A 201 21.39 0.61 4.59
C THR A 201 21.96 0.04 3.27
N PRO A 202 23.03 0.63 2.70
CA PRO A 202 23.58 0.19 1.41
C PRO A 202 23.96 -1.29 1.43
N GLY A 203 23.55 -2.06 0.42
CA GLY A 203 23.79 -3.51 0.34
C GLY A 203 22.68 -4.38 0.92
N TRP A 204 21.64 -3.78 1.50
CA TRP A 204 20.39 -4.45 1.85
C TRP A 204 19.35 -4.15 0.78
N PHE A 205 18.57 -5.15 0.40
CA PHE A 205 17.48 -4.97 -0.56
C PHE A 205 16.36 -4.16 0.09
N PRO A 206 16.02 -2.96 -0.41
CA PRO A 206 14.97 -2.14 0.20
C PRO A 206 13.58 -2.68 -0.16
N VAL A 207 12.69 -2.72 0.83
CA VAL A 207 11.26 -3.03 0.65
C VAL A 207 10.45 -2.06 1.50
N ASP A 208 9.52 -1.34 0.89
CA ASP A 208 8.54 -0.52 1.59
C ASP A 208 7.21 -1.28 1.71
N GLY A 209 6.73 -1.41 2.94
CA GLY A 209 5.48 -2.05 3.30
C GLY A 209 4.27 -1.12 3.27
N HIS A 210 4.45 0.17 3.01
CA HIS A 210 3.36 1.13 2.93
C HIS A 210 2.77 1.26 1.51
N CYS A 211 1.52 1.70 1.47
CA CYS A 211 0.89 2.28 0.30
C CYS A 211 0.67 3.78 0.52
N THR A 212 0.73 4.56 -0.55
CA THR A 212 0.17 5.91 -0.55
C THR A 212 -1.36 5.83 -0.57
N THR A 213 -2.06 6.81 0.02
CA THR A 213 -3.53 6.86 -0.13
C THR A 213 -3.90 7.15 -1.59
N LEU A 214 -5.03 6.61 -2.06
CA LEU A 214 -5.45 6.79 -3.45
C LEU A 214 -5.64 8.27 -3.79
N VAL A 215 -6.27 9.05 -2.90
CA VAL A 215 -6.53 10.47 -3.12
C VAL A 215 -5.21 11.24 -3.32
N GLU A 216 -4.21 10.99 -2.48
CA GLU A 216 -2.91 11.68 -2.57
C GLU A 216 -2.13 11.24 -3.80
N ALA A 217 -2.06 9.94 -4.07
CA ALA A 217 -1.36 9.41 -5.24
C ALA A 217 -1.97 9.92 -6.54
N ALA A 218 -3.30 9.89 -6.67
CA ALA A 218 -4.00 10.32 -7.87
C ALA A 218 -3.85 11.84 -8.09
N ARG A 219 -3.92 12.64 -7.02
CA ARG A 219 -3.63 14.08 -7.07
C ARG A 219 -2.22 14.35 -7.63
N ARG A 220 -1.20 13.68 -7.10
CA ARG A 220 0.19 13.83 -7.58
C ARG A 220 0.35 13.47 -9.05
N LEU A 221 -0.21 12.34 -9.47
CA LEU A 221 -0.14 11.89 -10.87
C LEU A 221 -0.88 12.86 -11.81
N ARG A 222 -2.02 13.40 -11.38
CA ARG A 222 -2.75 14.42 -12.14
C ARG A 222 -1.95 15.70 -12.29
N GLU A 223 -1.35 16.21 -11.22
CA GLU A 223 -0.48 17.40 -11.26
C GLU A 223 0.74 17.19 -12.16
N ALA A 224 1.17 15.94 -12.32
CA ALA A 224 2.21 15.55 -13.27
C ALA A 224 1.70 15.31 -14.69
N GLY A 225 0.42 15.51 -14.99
CA GLY A 225 -0.14 15.34 -16.33
C GLY A 225 -0.36 13.88 -16.75
N VAL A 226 -0.31 12.93 -15.82
CA VAL A 226 -0.54 11.51 -16.12
C VAL A 226 -2.01 11.28 -16.45
N PRO A 227 -2.35 10.68 -17.61
CA PRO A 227 -3.72 10.35 -17.95
C PRO A 227 -4.25 9.24 -17.05
N ASP A 228 -5.53 9.34 -16.66
CA ASP A 228 -6.21 8.38 -15.78
C ASP A 228 -5.42 8.06 -14.49
N PRO A 229 -5.26 9.05 -13.59
CA PRO A 229 -4.38 8.94 -12.44
C PRO A 229 -4.80 7.83 -11.47
N VAL A 230 -6.10 7.58 -11.30
CA VAL A 230 -6.60 6.52 -10.40
C VAL A 230 -6.26 5.14 -10.94
N ARG A 231 -6.45 4.90 -12.24
CA ARG A 231 -6.06 3.62 -12.84
C ARG A 231 -4.54 3.43 -12.79
N ALA A 232 -3.76 4.48 -13.06
CA ALA A 232 -2.30 4.42 -12.91
C ALA A 232 -1.89 4.06 -11.47
N CYS A 233 -2.55 4.63 -10.46
CA CYS A 233 -2.32 4.29 -9.06
C CYS A 233 -2.60 2.82 -8.75
N ALA A 234 -3.71 2.28 -9.26
CA ALA A 234 -4.06 0.87 -9.09
C ALA A 234 -3.03 -0.07 -9.74
N TRP A 235 -2.53 0.28 -10.92
CA TRP A 235 -1.53 -0.54 -11.64
C TRP A 235 -0.20 -0.67 -10.90
N VAL A 236 0.22 0.39 -10.21
CA VAL A 236 1.45 0.38 -9.39
C VAL A 236 1.19 0.05 -7.93
N ASN A 237 0.02 -0.50 -7.60
CA ASN A 237 -0.35 -0.90 -6.23
C ASN A 237 -0.17 0.20 -5.16
N LEU A 238 -0.26 1.48 -5.57
CA LEU A 238 0.01 2.63 -4.71
C LEU A 238 1.40 2.61 -4.04
N GLU A 239 2.38 1.93 -4.64
CA GLU A 239 3.77 1.94 -4.21
C GLU A 239 4.35 3.37 -4.31
N PRO A 240 4.82 3.98 -3.20
CA PRO A 240 5.27 5.37 -3.17
C PRO A 240 6.33 5.70 -4.23
N GLU A 241 7.35 4.87 -4.38
CA GLU A 241 8.45 5.06 -5.33
C GLU A 241 7.99 4.92 -6.79
N ALA A 242 7.06 4.01 -7.06
CA ALA A 242 6.49 3.85 -8.39
C ALA A 242 5.63 5.06 -8.78
N ILE A 243 4.83 5.59 -7.84
CA ILE A 243 4.07 6.83 -8.03
C ILE A 243 5.00 8.01 -8.31
N GLU A 244 6.10 8.15 -7.56
CA GLU A 244 7.09 9.21 -7.80
C GLU A 244 7.74 9.06 -9.18
N THR A 245 8.04 7.83 -9.60
CA THR A 245 8.62 7.54 -10.91
C THR A 245 7.67 7.92 -12.04
N LEU A 246 6.40 7.52 -11.95
CA LEU A 246 5.37 7.91 -12.92
C LEU A 246 5.18 9.44 -12.96
N ALA A 247 5.14 10.10 -11.81
CA ALA A 247 5.01 11.55 -11.73
C ALA A 247 6.21 12.29 -12.35
N ARG A 248 7.41 11.71 -12.32
CA ARG A 248 8.58 12.27 -13.00
C ARG A 248 8.49 12.13 -14.52
N TRP A 249 7.99 11.00 -15.02
CA TRP A 249 7.83 10.77 -16.46
C TRP A 249 6.71 11.61 -17.07
N GLY A 250 5.58 11.81 -16.37
CA GLY A 250 4.48 12.64 -16.87
C GLY A 250 4.87 14.11 -17.11
N LYS A 251 5.90 14.61 -16.43
CA LYS A 251 6.42 15.98 -16.59
C LYS A 251 7.31 16.18 -17.81
N GLN A 252 7.65 15.12 -18.56
CA GLN A 252 8.43 15.24 -19.78
C GLN A 252 7.48 15.47 -20.98
N PRO A 253 7.56 16.62 -21.66
CA PRO A 253 6.69 16.95 -22.79
C PRO A 253 6.98 16.12 -24.04
#